data_AF-Q5W5R5-F1
#
_entry.id   AF-Q5W5R5-F1
#
_cell.length_a   1.000
_cell.length_b   1.000
_cell.length_c   1.000
_cell.angle_alpha   90.00
_cell.angle_beta   90.00
_cell.angle_gamma   90.00
#
_symmetry.space_group_name_H-M   'P 1'
#
loop_
_entity.id
_entity.type
_entity.pdbx_description
1 polymer ?
#
loop_
_entity_poly.entity_id
_entity_poly.type
_entity_poly.pdbx_seq_one_letter_code
_entity_poly.pdbx_strand_id
1 'polypeptide(L)'
;EHGVYNARNWNNNPGQLQAVRAELERFCKHNAEIDQSTIIGKSVPPQVKLSSVIQAGGRHPAVLMCSAYDFYPKRIQISWMRDGKLVESTDVTSTEEMANGD
;
A
#
# COMPACT_ATOMS: atom_id res chain seq x y z
N GLU A 1 27.65 -21.45 -15.58
CA GLU A 1 29.01 -20.87 -15.67
C GLU A 1 29.04 -19.34 -15.80
N HIS A 2 28.21 -18.74 -16.66
CA HIS A 2 28.29 -17.30 -16.95
C HIS A 2 28.12 -16.36 -15.73
N GLY A 3 27.23 -16.68 -14.78
CA GLY A 3 27.09 -15.90 -13.54
C GLY A 3 28.35 -15.88 -12.67
N VAL A 4 29.12 -16.97 -12.63
CA VAL A 4 30.39 -17.06 -11.89
C VAL A 4 31.47 -16.22 -12.58
N TYR A 5 31.51 -16.23 -13.92
CA TYR A 5 32.41 -15.38 -14.70
C TYR A 5 32.14 -13.89 -14.43
N ASN A 6 30.86 -13.47 -14.50
CA ASN A 6 30.48 -12.09 -14.23
C ASN A 6 30.79 -11.69 -12.78
N ALA A 7 30.49 -12.54 -11.80
CA ALA A 7 30.80 -12.27 -10.40
C ALA A 7 32.31 -12.09 -10.18
N ARG A 8 33.16 -12.92 -10.80
CA ARG A 8 34.63 -12.75 -10.72
C ARG A 8 35.07 -11.39 -11.27
N ASN A 9 34.52 -10.97 -12.41
CA ASN A 9 34.87 -9.67 -13.00
C ASN A 9 34.43 -8.50 -12.11
N TRP A 10 33.20 -8.54 -11.59
CA TRP A 10 32.67 -7.49 -10.70
C TRP A 10 33.37 -7.43 -9.35
N ASN A 11 33.84 -8.58 -8.84
CA ASN A 11 34.54 -8.67 -7.56
C ASN A 11 36.05 -8.38 -7.64
N ASN A 12 36.61 -8.14 -8.84
CA ASN A 12 38.06 -7.95 -9.01
C ASN A 12 38.50 -6.47 -8.99
N ASN A 13 37.57 -5.52 -8.81
CA ASN A 13 37.90 -4.09 -8.74
C ASN A 13 37.61 -3.52 -7.33
N PRO A 14 38.63 -3.36 -6.46
CA PRO A 14 38.45 -2.84 -5.11
C PRO A 14 37.84 -1.43 -5.05
N GLY A 15 38.14 -0.56 -6.02
CA GLY A 15 37.60 0.79 -6.08
C GLY A 15 36.09 0.81 -6.34
N GLN A 16 35.63 -0.05 -7.27
CA GLN A 16 34.19 -0.23 -7.51
C GLN A 16 33.50 -0.86 -6.30
N LEU A 17 34.10 -1.86 -5.66
CA LEU A 17 33.53 -2.47 -4.45
C LEU A 17 33.40 -1.46 -3.30
N GLN A 18 34.39 -0.57 -3.12
CA GLN A 18 34.31 0.49 -2.12
C GLN A 18 33.22 1.51 -2.47
N ALA A 19 33.10 1.92 -3.74
CA ALA A 19 32.06 2.83 -4.19
C ALA A 19 30.65 2.24 -3.97
N VAL A 20 30.41 0.99 -4.37
CA VAL A 20 29.12 0.30 -4.17
C VAL A 20 28.78 0.19 -2.68
N ARG A 21 29.76 -0.07 -1.80
CA ARG A 21 29.53 -0.06 -0.35
C ARG A 21 29.14 1.33 0.17
N ALA A 22 29.71 2.39 -0.39
CA ALA A 22 29.41 3.76 -0.01
C ALA A 22 28.02 4.24 -0.49
N GLU A 23 27.41 3.57 -1.48
CA GLU A 23 26.05 3.90 -1.96
C GLU A 23 24.99 3.75 -0.87
N LEU A 24 25.18 2.86 0.12
CA LEU A 24 24.24 2.75 1.25
C LEU A 24 24.05 4.11 1.95
N GLU A 25 25.15 4.79 2.26
CA GLU A 25 25.12 6.06 2.97
C GLU A 25 24.80 7.21 2.03
N ARG A 26 25.53 7.30 0.90
CA ARG A 26 25.45 8.46 0.00
C ARG A 26 24.16 8.50 -0.82
N PHE A 27 23.60 7.35 -1.16
CA PHE A 27 22.44 7.25 -2.04
C PHE A 27 21.22 6.71 -1.30
N CYS A 28 21.29 5.50 -0.75
CA CYS A 28 20.10 4.85 -0.19
C CYS A 28 19.54 5.61 1.02
N LYS A 29 20.36 5.88 2.05
CA LYS A 29 19.89 6.60 3.25
C LYS A 29 19.52 8.05 2.95
N HIS A 30 20.38 8.75 2.21
CA HIS A 30 20.12 10.13 1.83
C HIS A 30 18.78 10.28 1.09
N ASN A 31 18.51 9.46 0.07
CA ASN A 31 17.25 9.51 -0.66
C ASN A 31 16.08 8.98 0.17
N ALA A 32 16.29 7.94 1.00
CA ALA A 32 15.24 7.43 1.87
C ALA A 32 14.74 8.50 2.87
N GLU A 33 15.62 9.34 3.40
CA GLU A 33 15.23 10.47 4.26
C GLU A 33 14.40 11.51 3.51
N ILE A 34 14.77 11.81 2.26
CA ILE A 34 14.01 12.71 1.38
C ILE A 34 12.62 12.11 1.13
N ASP A 35 12.55 10.87 0.65
CA ASP A 35 11.31 10.14 0.36
C ASP A 35 10.43 10.01 1.60
N GLN A 36 11.04 9.82 2.78
CA GLN A 36 10.32 9.77 4.05
C GLN A 36 9.56 11.07 4.32
N SER A 37 10.17 12.23 4.05
CA SER A 37 9.56 13.54 4.30
C SER A 37 8.58 13.99 3.21
N THR A 38 8.78 13.55 1.97
CA THR A 38 8.02 14.02 0.80
C THR A 38 6.90 13.06 0.38
N ILE A 39 7.04 11.75 0.62
CA ILE A 39 6.12 10.71 0.14
C ILE A 39 5.64 9.82 1.29
N ILE A 40 6.53 9.07 1.95
CA ILE A 40 6.14 8.01 2.91
C ILE A 40 5.44 8.61 4.14
N GLY A 41 5.91 9.75 4.62
CA GLY A 41 5.34 10.47 5.75
C GLY A 41 4.10 11.30 5.43
N LYS A 42 3.65 11.37 4.17
CA LYS A 42 2.41 12.06 3.81
C LYS A 42 1.21 11.17 4.11
N SER A 43 0.07 11.80 4.35
CA SER A 43 -1.20 11.09 4.46
C SER A 43 -2.30 11.86 3.75
N VAL A 44 -3.18 11.12 3.11
CA VAL A 44 -4.37 11.63 2.44
C VAL A 44 -5.57 10.87 3.01
N PRO A 45 -6.58 11.57 3.56
CA PRO A 45 -7.77 10.93 4.10
C PRO A 45 -8.61 10.28 2.99
N PRO A 46 -9.32 9.18 3.27
CA PRO A 46 -10.19 8.55 2.29
C PRO A 46 -11.39 9.41 1.92
N GLN A 47 -11.75 9.36 0.65
CA GLN A 47 -13.05 9.78 0.18
C GLN A 47 -14.03 8.62 0.32
N VAL A 48 -15.08 8.80 1.12
CA VAL A 48 -16.04 7.74 1.44
C VAL A 48 -17.36 7.99 0.75
N LYS A 49 -17.86 6.98 0.03
CA LYS A 49 -19.18 6.98 -0.58
C LYS A 49 -20.01 5.84 -0.02
N LEU A 50 -21.16 6.18 0.55
CA LEU A 50 -22.17 5.23 1.00
C LEU A 50 -23.24 5.08 -0.08
N SER A 51 -23.62 3.86 -0.43
CA SER A 51 -24.64 3.59 -1.45
C SER A 51 -25.47 2.37 -1.09
N SER A 52 -26.74 2.36 -1.52
CA SER A 52 -27.61 1.19 -1.45
C SER A 52 -27.49 0.42 -2.76
N VAL A 53 -27.16 -0.87 -2.70
CA VAL A 53 -26.95 -1.71 -3.88
C VAL A 53 -27.78 -2.98 -3.80
N ILE A 54 -28.26 -3.45 -4.95
CA ILE A 54 -28.97 -4.73 -5.05
C ILE A 54 -27.94 -5.77 -5.49
N GLN A 55 -27.81 -6.86 -4.73
CA GLN A 55 -26.89 -7.93 -5.08
C GLN A 55 -27.27 -8.59 -6.40
N ALA A 56 -26.26 -9.09 -7.12
CA ALA A 56 -26.45 -9.82 -8.38
C ALA A 56 -27.41 -11.00 -8.14
N GLY A 57 -28.56 -10.99 -8.81
CA GLY A 57 -29.63 -11.98 -8.63
C GLY A 57 -30.96 -11.40 -8.13
N GLY A 58 -31.01 -10.14 -7.70
CA GLY A 58 -32.24 -9.33 -7.53
C GLY A 58 -33.27 -9.82 -6.49
N ARG A 59 -33.06 -10.98 -5.88
CA ARG A 59 -33.98 -11.61 -4.91
C ARG A 59 -33.72 -11.18 -3.47
N HIS A 60 -32.57 -10.62 -3.18
CA HIS A 60 -32.20 -10.19 -1.82
C HIS A 60 -32.51 -8.70 -1.60
N PRO A 61 -32.86 -8.29 -0.37
CA PRO A 61 -32.99 -6.88 -0.01
C PRO A 61 -31.74 -6.08 -0.36
N ALA A 62 -31.90 -4.78 -0.58
CA ALA A 62 -30.77 -3.90 -0.83
C ALA A 62 -29.79 -3.92 0.36
N VAL A 63 -28.49 -3.99 0.06
CA VAL A 63 -27.41 -3.94 1.04
C VAL A 63 -26.72 -2.59 0.98
N LEU A 64 -26.13 -2.16 2.09
CA LEU A 64 -25.31 -0.95 2.10
C LEU A 64 -23.89 -1.29 1.66
N MET A 65 -23.36 -0.50 0.74
CA MET A 65 -21.99 -0.57 0.28
C MET A 65 -21.27 0.72 0.66
N CYS A 66 -20.20 0.58 1.45
CA CYS A 66 -19.27 1.66 1.76
C CYS A 66 -18.06 1.49 0.86
N SER A 67 -17.72 2.53 0.11
CA SER A 67 -16.56 2.54 -0.77
C SER A 67 -15.62 3.67 -0.37
N ALA A 68 -14.36 3.34 -0.12
CA ALA A 68 -13.32 4.29 0.28
C ALA A 68 -12.26 4.38 -0.82
N TYR A 69 -11.94 5.60 -1.25
CA TYR A 69 -11.06 5.89 -2.38
C TYR A 69 -9.99 6.91 -2.01
N ASP A 70 -8.94 6.99 -2.84
CA ASP A 70 -7.95 8.06 -2.88
C ASP A 70 -7.26 8.36 -1.54
N PHE A 71 -7.04 7.32 -0.73
CA PHE A 71 -6.34 7.44 0.54
C PHE A 71 -4.89 6.98 0.44
N TYR A 72 -4.06 7.53 1.31
CA TYR A 72 -2.68 7.12 1.47
C TYR A 72 -2.24 7.26 2.94
N PRO A 73 -1.48 6.29 3.49
CA PRO A 73 -0.98 5.05 2.87
C PRO A 73 -2.04 3.92 2.84
N LYS A 74 -1.67 2.74 2.33
CA LYS A 74 -2.58 1.60 2.02
C LYS A 74 -3.45 1.07 3.17
N ARG A 75 -3.16 1.37 4.44
CA ARG A 75 -3.88 0.75 5.57
C ARG A 75 -5.03 1.63 6.03
N ILE A 76 -6.26 1.12 5.91
CA ILE A 76 -7.46 1.72 6.48
C ILE A 76 -8.29 0.68 7.26
N GLN A 77 -9.22 1.16 8.08
CA GLN A 77 -10.19 0.32 8.76
C GLN A 77 -11.58 0.89 8.53
N ILE A 78 -12.51 0.03 8.11
CA ILE A 78 -13.92 0.39 7.92
C ILE A 78 -14.74 -0.41 8.92
N SER A 79 -15.65 0.28 9.62
CA SER A 79 -16.59 -0.32 10.55
C SER A 79 -18.00 0.20 10.29
N TRP A 80 -18.99 -0.62 10.62
CA TRP A 80 -20.40 -0.26 10.52
C TRP A 80 -20.99 -0.06 11.90
N MET A 81 -21.83 0.95 12.04
CA MET A 81 -22.56 1.23 13.26
C MET A 81 -24.06 1.28 12.99
N ARG A 82 -24.85 0.73 13.91
CA ARG A 82 -26.31 0.85 13.94
C ARG A 82 -26.72 1.41 15.30
N ASP A 83 -27.37 2.57 15.28
CA ASP A 83 -27.83 3.26 16.49
C ASP A 83 -26.73 3.45 17.54
N GLY A 84 -25.52 3.81 17.09
CA GLY A 84 -24.36 4.03 17.96
C GLY A 84 -23.64 2.76 18.41
N LYS A 85 -24.11 1.56 18.03
CA LYS A 85 -23.47 0.28 18.38
C LYS A 85 -22.73 -0.31 17.17
N LEU A 86 -21.55 -0.86 17.41
CA LEU A 86 -20.76 -1.56 16.39
C LEU A 86 -21.55 -2.78 15.88
N VAL A 87 -21.60 -2.96 14.57
CA VAL A 87 -22.15 -4.17 13.95
C VAL A 87 -21.08 -5.25 13.93
N GLU A 88 -21.45 -6.48 14.30
CA GLU A 88 -20.55 -7.62 14.31
C GLU A 88 -20.02 -7.94 12.89
N SER A 89 -18.79 -8.43 12.83
CA SER A 89 -18.11 -8.71 11.56
C SER A 89 -18.77 -9.83 10.74
N THR A 90 -19.63 -10.67 11.35
CA THR A 90 -20.35 -11.73 10.64
C THR A 90 -21.37 -11.20 9.63
N ASP A 91 -21.86 -9.98 9.83
CA ASP A 91 -22.87 -9.35 8.97
C ASP A 91 -22.26 -8.37 7.96
N VAL A 92 -20.92 -8.27 7.94
CA VAL A 92 -20.16 -7.32 7.12
C VAL A 92 -19.17 -8.08 6.25
N THR A 93 -19.12 -7.74 4.97
CA THR A 93 -18.10 -8.24 4.05
C THR A 93 -17.24 -7.08 3.58
N SER A 94 -15.92 -7.25 3.59
CA SER A 94 -14.95 -6.28 3.05
C SER A 94 -14.14 -6.93 1.94
N THR A 95 -13.75 -6.12 0.96
CA THR A 95 -12.75 -6.50 -0.03
C THR A 95 -11.35 -6.08 0.43
N GLU A 96 -10.32 -6.67 -0.17
CA GLU A 96 -8.94 -6.20 0.01
C GLU A 96 -8.73 -4.81 -0.59
N GLU A 97 -7.79 -4.03 -0.05
CA GLU A 97 -7.43 -2.74 -0.61
C GLU A 97 -6.71 -2.89 -1.95
N MET A 98 -7.16 -2.16 -2.96
CA MET A 98 -6.56 -2.18 -4.30
C MET A 98 -5.76 -0.89 -4.53
N ALA A 99 -4.53 -1.03 -5.03
CA ALA A 99 -3.71 0.11 -5.41
C ALA A 99 -4.19 0.71 -6.74
N ASN A 100 -4.33 2.03 -6.78
CA ASN A 100 -4.65 2.82 -7.99
C ASN A 100 -3.40 3.14 -8.83
N GLY A 101 -2.23 3.25 -8.19
CA GLY A 101 -0.93 3.44 -8.88
C GLY A 101 -0.47 4.89 -9.00
N ASP A 102 -1.23 5.81 -8.39
CA ASP A 102 -1.03 7.25 -8.31
C ASP A 102 0.11 7.65 -7.35
#